data_AF-A0A453K1N1-F1
#
_entry.id   AF-A0A453K1N1-F1
#
_cell.length_a   1.000
_cell.length_b   1.000
_cell.length_c   1.000
_cell.angle_alpha   90.00
_cell.angle_beta   90.00
_cell.angle_gamma   90.00
#
_symmetry.space_group_name_H-M   'P 1'
#
loop_
_entity.id
_entity.type
_entity.pdbx_description
1 polymer ?
#
loop_
_entity_poly.entity_id
_entity_poly.type
_entity_poly.pdbx_seq_one_letter_code
_entity_poly.pdbx_strand_id
1 'polypeptide(L)'
;ENLANREKPVFHKGSSVDRSRTSVTITLTMRLRERISEFQTLREAIQTEYREVVERRVFTVTGERADEETIDKLIETGDSEQIFQRAIQEQGRGRVCSTHSKRSRSGMTR
;
A
#
# COMPACT_ATOMS: atom_id res chain seq x y z
N GLU A 1 13.07 35.35 23.69
CA GLU A 1 14.51 35.06 23.84
C GLU A 1 15.23 34.65 22.54
N ASN A 2 14.68 33.77 21.68
CA ASN A 2 15.35 33.37 20.43
C ASN A 2 15.57 34.54 19.44
N LEU A 3 14.55 35.40 19.26
CA LEU A 3 14.65 36.62 18.42
C LEU A 3 15.72 37.59 18.92
N ALA A 4 15.76 37.88 20.23
CA ALA A 4 16.78 38.76 20.83
C ALA A 4 18.22 38.21 20.71
N ASN A 5 18.39 36.89 20.61
CA ASN A 5 19.70 36.27 20.38
C ASN A 5 20.20 36.47 18.94
N ARG A 6 19.34 36.80 17.96
CA ARG A 6 19.74 37.05 16.56
C ARG A 6 20.34 38.45 16.34
N GLU A 7 20.03 39.40 17.24
CA GLU A 7 20.58 40.77 17.23
C GLU A 7 22.03 40.83 17.76
N LYS A 8 22.54 39.75 18.35
CA LYS A 8 23.91 39.68 18.86
C LYS A 8 24.93 39.53 17.70
N PRO A 9 26.10 40.19 17.75
CA PRO A 9 27.07 40.20 16.65
C PRO A 9 27.55 38.82 16.19
N VAL A 10 27.56 37.82 17.06
CA VAL A 10 28.01 36.46 16.69
C VAL A 10 26.92 35.62 16.02
N PHE A 11 25.67 36.09 16.07
CA PHE A 11 24.48 35.39 15.62
C PHE A 11 23.70 36.15 14.55
N HIS A 12 24.26 37.26 14.05
CA HIS A 12 23.66 38.02 12.95
C HIS A 12 23.58 37.16 11.68
N LYS A 13 22.65 37.51 10.79
CA LYS A 13 22.50 36.85 9.49
C LYS A 13 23.81 36.89 8.70
N GLY A 14 24.26 35.76 8.18
CA GLY A 14 25.52 35.63 7.44
C GLY A 14 26.78 35.49 8.30
N SER A 15 26.67 35.52 9.64
CA SER A 15 27.76 35.15 10.55
C SER A 15 28.16 33.68 10.36
N SER A 16 29.35 33.29 10.85
CA SER A 16 29.79 31.89 10.81
C SER A 16 28.78 30.96 11.48
N VAL A 17 28.23 31.35 12.64
CA VAL A 17 27.23 30.57 13.37
C VAL A 17 25.92 30.43 12.57
N ASP A 18 25.44 31.51 11.95
CA ASP A 18 24.24 31.50 11.11
C ASP A 18 24.40 30.60 9.87
N ARG A 19 25.57 30.68 9.21
CA ARG A 19 25.92 29.81 8.08
C ARG A 19 25.98 28.34 8.49
N SER A 20 26.61 28.03 9.62
CA SER A 20 26.66 26.65 10.14
C SER A 20 25.27 26.11 10.47
N ARG A 21 24.41 26.91 11.13
CA ARG A 21 23.02 26.51 11.43
C ARG A 21 22.22 26.27 10.16
N THR A 22 22.35 27.17 9.18
CA THR A 22 21.68 27.06 7.89
C THR A 22 22.15 25.82 7.14
N SER A 23 23.47 25.59 7.08
CA SER A 23 24.06 24.41 6.44
C SER A 23 23.57 23.11 7.06
N VAL A 24 23.60 22.98 8.40
CA VAL A 24 23.09 21.79 9.10
C VAL A 24 21.60 21.59 8.82
N THR A 25 20.81 22.67 8.83
CA THR A 25 19.37 22.60 8.56
C THR A 25 19.09 22.13 7.13
N ILE A 26 19.83 22.64 6.16
CA ILE A 26 19.75 22.21 4.76
C ILE A 26 20.10 20.73 4.65
N THR A 27 21.23 20.30 5.24
CA THR A 27 21.66 18.89 5.22
C THR A 27 20.62 17.96 5.85
N LEU A 28 20.05 18.32 7.00
CA LEU A 28 19.00 17.52 7.64
C LEU A 28 17.72 17.47 6.79
N THR A 29 17.35 18.59 6.16
CA THR A 29 16.18 18.65 5.25
C THR A 29 16.39 17.75 4.03
N MET A 30 17.60 17.75 3.45
CA MET A 30 17.94 16.87 2.32
C MET A 30 17.85 15.39 2.74
N ARG A 31 18.46 15.02 3.87
CA ARG A 31 18.37 13.65 4.41
C ARG A 31 16.93 13.23 4.67
N LEU A 32 16.12 14.11 5.24
CA LEU A 32 14.70 13.80 5.46
C LEU A 32 13.97 13.53 4.13
N ARG A 33 14.22 14.33 3.10
CA ARG A 33 13.64 14.10 1.76
C ARG A 33 14.10 12.78 1.16
N GLU A 34 15.38 12.43 1.29
CA GLU A 34 15.91 11.12 0.86
C GLU A 34 15.18 9.98 1.56
N ARG A 35 15.03 10.03 2.89
CA ARG A 35 14.30 9.01 3.66
C ARG A 35 12.82 8.92 3.27
N ILE A 36 12.17 10.04 2.98
CA ILE A 36 10.77 10.05 2.52
C ILE A 36 10.69 9.41 1.12
N SER A 37 11.63 9.70 0.23
CA SER A 37 11.68 9.08 -1.10
C SER A 37 11.89 7.57 -1.01
N GLU A 38 12.82 7.10 -0.17
CA GLU A 38 13.02 5.66 0.07
C GLU A 38 11.76 5.00 0.63
N PHE A 39 11.07 5.68 1.56
CA PHE A 39 9.81 5.17 2.11
C PHE A 39 8.70 5.09 1.06
N GLN A 40 8.62 6.04 0.13
CA GLN A 40 7.68 6.01 -0.98
C GLN A 40 7.96 4.83 -1.92
N THR A 41 9.21 4.61 -2.29
CA THR A 41 9.61 3.44 -3.10
C THR A 41 9.28 2.13 -2.39
N LEU A 42 9.55 2.03 -1.09
CA LEU A 42 9.20 0.84 -0.31
C LEU A 42 7.69 0.61 -0.27
N ARG A 43 6.90 1.67 -0.09
CA ARG A 43 5.44 1.59 -0.09
C ARG A 43 4.91 1.08 -1.43
N GLU A 44 5.43 1.60 -2.54
CA GLU A 44 5.06 1.16 -3.90
C GLU A 44 5.43 -0.30 -4.15
N ALA A 45 6.61 -0.74 -3.69
CA ALA A 45 7.04 -2.13 -3.77
C ALA A 45 6.08 -3.05 -3.00
N ILE A 46 5.76 -2.73 -1.74
CA ILE A 46 4.82 -3.51 -0.92
C ILE A 46 3.44 -3.58 -1.58
N GLN A 47 2.94 -2.46 -2.13
CA GLN A 47 1.63 -2.44 -2.80
C GLN A 47 1.62 -3.32 -4.05
N THR A 48 2.69 -3.26 -4.86
CA THR A 48 2.85 -4.09 -6.05
C THR A 48 2.92 -5.57 -5.69
N GLU A 49 3.78 -5.94 -4.74
CA GLU A 49 3.94 -7.32 -4.27
C GLU A 49 2.63 -7.87 -3.70
N TYR A 50 1.90 -7.07 -2.92
CA TYR A 50 0.61 -7.48 -2.37
C TYR A 50 -0.43 -7.72 -3.48
N ARG A 51 -0.47 -6.84 -4.49
CA ARG A 51 -1.35 -7.02 -5.66
C ARG A 51 -1.07 -8.35 -6.36
N GLU A 52 0.20 -8.65 -6.63
CA GLU A 52 0.60 -9.92 -7.25
C GLU A 52 0.18 -11.15 -6.40
N VAL A 53 0.27 -11.05 -5.07
CA VAL A 53 -0.19 -12.12 -4.17
C VAL A 53 -1.70 -12.33 -4.28
N VAL A 54 -2.48 -11.25 -4.30
CA VAL A 54 -3.94 -11.32 -4.45
C VAL A 54 -4.32 -11.94 -5.80
N GLU A 55 -3.71 -11.48 -6.90
CA GLU A 55 -3.95 -12.03 -8.23
C GLU A 55 -3.67 -13.54 -8.30
N ARG A 56 -2.51 -13.97 -7.78
CA ARG A 56 -2.14 -15.40 -7.76
C ARG A 56 -3.11 -16.24 -6.94
N ARG A 57 -3.57 -15.73 -5.80
CA ARG A 57 -4.56 -16.43 -4.96
C ARG A 57 -5.89 -16.59 -5.67
N VAL A 58 -6.39 -15.51 -6.27
CA VAL A 58 -7.64 -15.55 -7.04
C VAL A 58 -7.53 -16.60 -8.15
N PHE A 59 -6.48 -16.52 -8.97
CA PHE A 59 -6.27 -17.49 -10.05
C PHE A 59 -6.17 -18.94 -9.53
N THR A 60 -5.48 -19.17 -8.41
CA THR A 60 -5.35 -20.51 -7.83
C THR A 60 -6.69 -21.07 -7.35
N VAL A 61 -7.56 -20.21 -6.81
CA VAL A 61 -8.88 -20.61 -6.26
C VAL A 61 -9.93 -20.75 -7.35
N THR A 62 -9.98 -19.81 -8.29
CA THR A 62 -11.04 -19.73 -9.31
C THR A 62 -10.65 -20.42 -10.62
N GLY A 63 -9.35 -20.54 -10.91
CA GLY A 63 -8.83 -20.98 -12.20
C GLY A 63 -8.87 -19.89 -13.29
N GLU A 64 -9.35 -18.69 -12.97
CA GLU A 64 -9.58 -17.61 -13.92
C GLU A 64 -8.85 -16.33 -13.49
N ARG A 65 -8.42 -15.51 -14.46
CA ARG A 65 -7.84 -14.20 -14.17
C ARG A 65 -8.97 -13.21 -13.88
N ALA A 66 -8.97 -12.64 -12.68
CA ALA A 66 -9.88 -11.55 -12.33
C ALA A 66 -9.50 -10.24 -13.02
N ASP A 67 -10.49 -9.38 -13.22
CA ASP A 67 -10.30 -8.02 -13.69
C ASP A 67 -9.71 -7.13 -12.58
N GLU A 68 -9.17 -5.98 -13.00
CA GLU A 68 -8.46 -5.03 -12.13
C GLU A 68 -9.34 -4.49 -11.00
N GLU A 69 -10.63 -4.21 -11.28
CA GLU A 69 -11.57 -3.69 -10.29
C GLU A 69 -11.86 -4.73 -9.20
N THR A 70 -11.96 -6.01 -9.57
CA THR A 70 -12.10 -7.12 -8.61
C THR A 70 -10.86 -7.25 -7.73
N ILE A 71 -9.65 -7.13 -8.29
CA ILE A 71 -8.40 -7.18 -7.51
C ILE A 71 -8.33 -5.99 -6.54
N ASP A 72 -8.67 -4.79 -6.99
CA ASP A 72 -8.71 -3.59 -6.13
C ASP A 72 -9.65 -3.75 -4.95
N LYS A 73 -10.87 -4.24 -5.19
CA LYS A 73 -11.84 -4.53 -4.13
C LYS A 73 -11.31 -5.54 -3.12
N LEU A 74 -10.66 -6.61 -3.58
CA LEU A 74 -10.11 -7.63 -2.69
C LEU A 74 -8.92 -7.13 -1.86
N ILE A 75 -8.16 -6.17 -2.39
CA ILE A 75 -7.10 -5.47 -1.66
C ILE A 75 -7.71 -4.56 -0.59
N GLU A 76 -8.73 -3.78 -0.95
CA GLU A 76 -9.40 -2.84 -0.04
C GLU A 76 -10.14 -3.55 1.11
N THR A 77 -10.86 -4.63 0.81
CA THR A 77 -11.61 -5.37 1.84
C THR A 77 -10.74 -6.34 2.64
N GLY A 78 -9.59 -6.75 2.09
CA GLY A 78 -8.74 -7.79 2.67
C GLY A 78 -9.32 -9.20 2.55
N ASP A 79 -10.36 -9.40 1.73
CA ASP A 79 -11.06 -10.70 1.62
C ASP A 79 -10.28 -11.77 0.83
N SER A 80 -9.19 -11.38 0.14
CA SER A 80 -8.37 -12.31 -0.65
C SER A 80 -7.85 -13.50 0.16
N GLU A 81 -7.52 -13.28 1.44
CA GLU A 81 -7.06 -14.32 2.37
C GLU A 81 -8.20 -15.30 2.72
N GLN A 82 -9.40 -14.79 2.97
CA GLN A 82 -10.55 -15.62 3.32
C GLN A 82 -10.95 -16.54 2.18
N ILE A 83 -10.92 -16.05 0.93
CA ILE A 83 -11.23 -16.84 -0.26
C ILE A 83 -10.25 -18.02 -0.38
N PHE A 84 -8.96 -17.77 -0.18
CA PHE A 84 -7.93 -18.81 -0.23
C PHE A 84 -8.06 -19.85 0.90
N GLN A 85 -8.30 -19.41 2.13
CA GLN A 85 -8.49 -20.30 3.27
C GLN A 85 -9.73 -21.20 3.11
N ARG A 86 -10.85 -20.64 2.63
CA ARG A 86 -12.07 -21.40 2.35
C ARG A 86 -11.82 -22.45 1.27
N ALA A 87 -11.14 -22.06 0.18
CA ALA A 87 -10.82 -22.99 -0.90
C ALA A 87 -9.98 -24.18 -0.40
N ILE A 88 -8.98 -23.97 0.47
CA ILE A 88 -8.19 -25.05 1.07
C ILE A 88 -9.06 -25.97 1.94
N GLN A 89 -9.92 -25.39 2.79
CA GLN A 89 -10.82 -26.16 3.66
C GLN A 89 -11.81 -27.02 2.86
N GLU A 90 -12.28 -26.49 1.73
CA GLU A 90 -13.17 -27.19 0.81
C GLU A 90 -12.44 -28.25 -0.02
N GLN A 91 -11.22 -27.98 -0.50
CA GLN A 91 -10.41 -28.95 -1.24
C GLN A 91 -9.93 -30.12 -0.37
N GLY A 92 -9.71 -29.87 0.94
CA GLY A 92 -9.48 -30.91 1.95
C GLY A 92 -10.67 -31.86 2.17
N ARG A 93 -11.81 -31.63 1.50
CA ARG A 93 -13.02 -32.48 1.54
C ARG A 93 -13.46 -33.05 0.20
N GLY A 94 -12.68 -32.91 -0.86
CA GLY A 94 -13.03 -33.43 -2.17
C GLY A 94 -14.10 -32.59 -2.88
N ARG A 95 -13.79 -32.25 -4.13
CA ARG A 95 -14.58 -31.59 -5.18
C ARG A 95 -16.00 -31.08 -4.85
N VAL A 96 -16.19 -29.81 -5.25
CA VAL A 96 -17.41 -29.12 -5.71
C VAL A 96 -18.12 -28.26 -4.65
N CYS A 97 -17.75 -26.97 -4.59
CA CYS A 97 -18.74 -25.93 -4.29
C CYS A 97 -18.63 -24.79 -5.32
N SER A 98 -19.48 -24.88 -6.34
CA SER A 98 -19.80 -23.81 -7.27
C SER A 98 -20.26 -22.55 -6.52
N THR A 99 -19.38 -21.55 -6.38
CA THR A 99 -19.69 -20.32 -5.62
C THR A 99 -20.06 -19.12 -6.48
N HIS A 100 -20.17 -19.23 -7.81
CA HIS A 100 -20.68 -18.12 -8.64
C HIS A 100 -21.55 -18.61 -9.82
N SER A 101 -22.81 -18.97 -9.54
CA SER A 101 -23.87 -18.91 -10.55
C SER A 101 -25.10 -18.24 -9.95
N LYS A 102 -25.15 -16.90 -10.02
CA LYS A 102 -26.43 -16.19 -9.98
C LYS A 102 -27.14 -16.46 -11.30
N ARG A 103 -27.82 -17.60 -11.40
CA ARG A 103 -28.80 -17.85 -12.45
C ARG A 103 -30.11 -17.20 -11.98
N SER A 104 -30.40 -16.02 -12.51
CA SER A 104 -31.72 -15.40 -12.36
C SER A 104 -32.78 -16.38 -12.86
N ARG A 105 -33.69 -16.76 -11.95
CA ARG A 105 -34.90 -17.50 -12.27
C ARG A 105 -36.03 -16.49 -12.45
N SER A 106 -36.46 -16.31 -13.70
CA SER A 106 -37.76 -15.73 -14.07
C SER A 106 -37.91 -15.97 -15.57
N GLY A 107 -38.92 -16.65 -16.12
CA GLY A 107 -40.10 -17.34 -15.61
C GLY A 107 -40.72 -18.00 -16.85
N MET A 108 -41.14 -19.26 -16.75
CA MET A 108 -41.85 -19.98 -17.81
C MET A 108 -42.92 -20.83 -17.13
N THR A 109 -44.09 -20.25 -16.95
CA THR A 109 -45.32 -21.00 -16.67
C THR A 109 -46.08 -21.16 -17.98
N ARG A 110 -46.58 -22.39 -18.15
CA ARG A 110 -47.32 -22.94 -19.27
C ARG A 110 -48.47 -22.07 -19.78
#